data_AF-A0A2T5EF36-F1
#
_entry.id   AF-A0A2T5EF36-F1
#
_cell.length_a   1.000
_cell.length_b   1.000
_cell.length_c   1.000
_cell.angle_alpha   90.00
_cell.angle_beta   90.00
_cell.angle_gamma   90.00
#
_symmetry.space_group_name_H-M   'P 1'
#
loop_
_entity.id
_entity.type
_entity.pdbx_description
1 polymer ?
#
loop_
_entity_poly.entity_id
_entity_poly.type
_entity_poly.pdbx_seq_one_letter_code
_entity_poly.pdbx_strand_id
1 'polypeptide(L)'
;MMHNRYRELIKNSTIEDLKKYIIIIENKNNQQTKNLNNYSKTQLEFLLKEYISETLNIDREVLDSGNLNEEEVETLGEFIDSIFSLSRNIRNDLDDYIGWLDQQPRALYFFLVMIRAICKNDSNHICYPVIDFSFKEAKKPSDTDIKQSTNSLKIIEDMGDLLSKTKHLNPLINICPNKTPSTYNKIVNTLEFIVTSISSRERDRTYDLLQDLEKLYNTVYKKINTNKNVFQTSNSNLISWYYRSLTKDFPALGLSVTENTDKQKQTILCIFDVLCATTEPNQFTKLEARLTERFGRKERELNQSKDTKTSKEEKTLTFSEADWAKLSQIAGSQSKSQIKAKLKELIDNELLSIEL
;
A
#
# COMPACT_ATOMS: atom_id res chain seq x y z
N MET A 1 -18.14 -41.69 -10.29
CA MET A 1 -17.16 -40.63 -10.61
C MET A 1 -17.47 -39.32 -9.89
N MET A 2 -18.72 -38.85 -9.87
CA MET A 2 -19.11 -37.60 -9.18
C MET A 2 -18.98 -37.65 -7.65
N HIS A 3 -19.33 -38.77 -6.99
CA HIS A 3 -19.13 -38.91 -5.53
C HIS A 3 -17.65 -38.77 -5.11
N ASN A 4 -16.70 -39.16 -5.99
CA ASN A 4 -15.27 -38.90 -5.74
C ASN A 4 -14.94 -37.40 -5.87
N ARG A 5 -15.49 -36.69 -6.85
CA ARG A 5 -15.29 -35.23 -7.00
C ARG A 5 -15.86 -34.45 -5.80
N TYR A 6 -17.04 -34.85 -5.31
CA TYR A 6 -17.62 -34.31 -4.08
C TYR A 6 -16.72 -34.58 -2.87
N ARG A 7 -16.22 -35.82 -2.72
CA ARG A 7 -15.29 -36.16 -1.65
C ARG A 7 -13.97 -35.40 -1.75
N GLU A 8 -13.46 -35.16 -2.96
CA GLU A 8 -12.27 -34.35 -3.23
C GLU A 8 -12.52 -32.89 -2.84
N LEU A 9 -13.65 -32.30 -3.24
CA LEU A 9 -14.06 -30.95 -2.84
C LEU A 9 -14.07 -30.78 -1.32
N ILE A 10 -14.57 -31.77 -0.56
CA ILE A 10 -14.63 -31.66 0.90
C ILE A 10 -13.27 -31.96 1.54
N LYS A 11 -12.66 -33.11 1.26
CA LYS A 11 -11.51 -33.61 2.03
C LYS A 11 -10.16 -33.05 1.57
N ASN A 12 -9.99 -32.82 0.27
CA ASN A 12 -8.70 -32.39 -0.29
C ASN A 12 -8.54 -30.86 -0.30
N SER A 13 -9.63 -30.13 -0.08
CA SER A 13 -9.61 -28.67 0.05
C SER A 13 -8.87 -28.21 1.29
N THR A 14 -8.19 -27.07 1.18
CA THR A 14 -7.61 -26.38 2.32
C THR A 14 -8.70 -25.66 3.13
N ILE A 15 -8.35 -25.18 4.34
CA ILE A 15 -9.27 -24.36 5.16
C ILE A 15 -9.76 -23.13 4.37
N GLU A 16 -8.88 -22.48 3.61
CA GLU A 16 -9.22 -21.29 2.84
C GLU A 16 -10.10 -21.62 1.63
N ASP A 17 -9.85 -22.76 0.95
CA ASP A 17 -10.74 -23.23 -0.12
C ASP A 17 -12.15 -23.51 0.40
N LEU A 18 -12.26 -24.20 1.56
CA LEU A 18 -13.56 -24.49 2.17
C LEU A 18 -14.32 -23.22 2.55
N LYS A 19 -13.65 -22.24 3.17
CA LYS A 19 -14.25 -20.93 3.47
C LYS A 19 -14.74 -20.25 2.20
N LYS A 20 -13.93 -20.26 1.14
CA LYS A 20 -14.28 -19.66 -0.16
C LYS A 20 -15.53 -20.31 -0.75
N TYR A 21 -15.59 -21.64 -0.79
CA TYR A 21 -16.74 -22.37 -1.32
C TYR A 21 -18.02 -22.13 -0.51
N ILE A 22 -17.91 -22.10 0.82
CA ILE A 22 -19.05 -21.77 1.69
C ILE A 22 -19.60 -20.39 1.36
N ILE A 23 -18.75 -19.38 1.26
CA ILE A 23 -19.18 -17.99 0.97
C ILE A 23 -19.81 -17.90 -0.42
N ILE A 24 -19.26 -18.62 -1.41
CA ILE A 24 -19.87 -18.70 -2.75
C ILE A 24 -21.31 -19.22 -2.67
N ILE A 25 -21.55 -20.27 -1.88
CA ILE A 25 -22.90 -20.85 -1.72
C ILE A 25 -23.81 -19.90 -0.95
N GLU A 26 -23.35 -19.33 0.16
CA GLU A 26 -24.11 -18.35 0.95
C GLU A 26 -24.56 -17.16 0.09
N ASN A 27 -23.67 -16.63 -0.75
CA ASN A 27 -23.97 -15.52 -1.65
C ASN A 27 -24.95 -15.90 -2.77
N LYS A 28 -24.89 -17.12 -3.32
CA LYS A 28 -25.90 -17.60 -4.27
C LYS A 28 -27.28 -17.71 -3.63
N ASN A 29 -27.34 -18.10 -2.36
CA ASN A 29 -28.58 -18.31 -1.62
C ASN A 29 -29.10 -17.04 -0.91
N ASN A 30 -28.46 -15.88 -1.12
CA ASN A 30 -28.76 -14.62 -0.40
C ASN A 30 -28.75 -14.76 1.14
N GLN A 31 -27.92 -15.67 1.66
CA GLN A 31 -27.76 -15.87 3.10
C GLN A 31 -26.72 -14.89 3.67
N GLN A 32 -26.88 -14.50 4.93
CA GLN A 32 -25.95 -13.59 5.59
C GLN A 32 -24.62 -14.30 5.87
N THR A 33 -23.51 -13.73 5.39
CA THR A 33 -22.18 -14.33 5.48
C THR A 33 -21.76 -14.52 6.93
N LYS A 34 -21.54 -15.77 7.36
CA LYS A 34 -21.07 -16.06 8.73
C LYS A 34 -19.58 -15.74 8.87
N ASN A 35 -19.15 -15.35 10.07
CA ASN A 35 -17.72 -15.20 10.36
C ASN A 35 -17.07 -16.59 10.51
N LEU A 36 -16.36 -17.04 9.46
CA LEU A 36 -15.72 -18.36 9.40
C LEU A 36 -14.30 -18.40 10.00
N ASN A 37 -13.79 -17.32 10.57
CA ASN A 37 -12.36 -17.22 10.95
C ASN A 37 -11.94 -18.19 12.06
N ASN A 38 -12.86 -18.59 12.93
CA ASN A 38 -12.58 -19.47 14.08
C ASN A 38 -12.93 -20.94 13.83
N TYR A 39 -13.38 -21.30 12.62
CA TYR A 39 -13.79 -22.66 12.31
C TYR A 39 -12.57 -23.53 12.00
N SER A 40 -12.52 -24.70 12.64
CA SER A 40 -11.58 -25.78 12.29
C SER A 40 -11.93 -26.38 10.93
N LYS A 41 -10.98 -27.08 10.30
CA LYS A 41 -11.19 -27.75 9.01
C LYS A 41 -12.42 -28.66 9.04
N THR A 42 -12.55 -29.50 10.06
CA THR A 42 -13.68 -30.44 10.19
C THR A 42 -15.03 -29.72 10.33
N GLN A 43 -15.07 -28.58 11.02
CA GLN A 43 -16.29 -27.77 11.12
C GLN A 43 -16.67 -27.14 9.77
N LEU A 44 -15.68 -26.68 9.00
CA LEU A 44 -15.91 -26.15 7.65
C LEU A 44 -16.35 -27.25 6.67
N GLU A 45 -15.72 -28.43 6.72
CA GLU A 45 -16.15 -29.59 5.94
C GLU A 45 -17.61 -29.93 6.26
N PHE A 46 -17.97 -29.99 7.54
CA PHE A 46 -19.33 -30.26 7.98
C PHE A 46 -20.32 -29.21 7.46
N LEU A 47 -20.02 -27.92 7.63
CA LEU A 47 -20.87 -26.81 7.21
C LEU A 47 -21.06 -26.78 5.69
N LEU A 48 -19.99 -27.03 4.92
CA LEU A 48 -20.06 -27.07 3.47
C LEU A 48 -20.98 -28.20 2.98
N LYS A 49 -20.94 -29.38 3.63
CA LYS A 49 -21.87 -30.48 3.33
C LYS A 49 -23.32 -30.11 3.60
N GLU A 50 -23.60 -29.38 4.69
CA GLU A 50 -24.96 -28.93 5.01
C GLU A 50 -25.47 -27.97 3.95
N TYR A 51 -24.67 -26.97 3.57
CA TYR A 51 -25.09 -26.04 2.53
C TYR A 51 -25.27 -26.69 1.16
N ILE A 52 -24.45 -27.68 0.79
CA ILE A 52 -24.67 -28.44 -0.45
C ILE A 52 -25.99 -29.23 -0.37
N SER A 53 -26.24 -29.93 0.74
CA SER A 53 -27.45 -30.71 0.98
C SER A 53 -28.71 -29.83 0.90
N GLU A 54 -28.71 -28.68 1.58
CA GLU A 54 -29.82 -27.73 1.59
C GLU A 54 -30.04 -27.09 0.21
N THR A 55 -28.97 -26.70 -0.48
CA THR A 55 -29.08 -26.01 -1.78
C THR A 55 -29.60 -26.93 -2.87
N LEU A 56 -29.19 -28.21 -2.83
CA LEU A 56 -29.60 -29.20 -3.83
C LEU A 56 -30.84 -29.99 -3.44
N ASN A 57 -31.33 -29.82 -2.21
CA ASN A 57 -32.41 -30.62 -1.63
C ASN A 57 -32.11 -32.14 -1.72
N ILE A 58 -30.86 -32.53 -1.47
CA ILE A 58 -30.40 -33.92 -1.44
C ILE A 58 -30.10 -34.30 0.00
N ASP A 59 -30.65 -35.42 0.46
CA ASP A 59 -30.41 -35.91 1.82
C ASP A 59 -28.92 -36.10 2.10
N ARG A 60 -28.48 -35.66 3.28
CA ARG A 60 -27.08 -35.72 3.68
C ARG A 60 -26.52 -37.14 3.70
N GLU A 61 -27.33 -38.10 4.13
CA GLU A 61 -26.96 -39.51 4.13
C GLU A 61 -26.75 -40.05 2.71
N VAL A 62 -27.52 -39.56 1.73
CA VAL A 62 -27.37 -39.91 0.31
C VAL A 62 -26.08 -39.30 -0.26
N LEU A 63 -25.79 -38.03 0.05
CA LEU A 63 -24.53 -37.38 -0.34
C LEU A 63 -23.30 -38.08 0.24
N ASP A 64 -23.36 -38.47 1.53
CA ASP A 64 -22.24 -39.10 2.23
C ASP A 64 -22.05 -40.58 1.86
N SER A 65 -23.12 -41.31 1.55
CA SER A 65 -23.06 -42.70 1.06
C SER A 65 -22.74 -42.82 -0.42
N GLY A 66 -23.05 -41.77 -1.21
CA GLY A 66 -22.87 -41.76 -2.65
C GLY A 66 -23.95 -42.49 -3.43
N ASN A 67 -25.07 -42.84 -2.78
CA ASN A 67 -26.23 -43.52 -3.38
C ASN A 67 -27.15 -42.55 -4.14
N LEU A 68 -26.55 -41.69 -4.96
CA LEU A 68 -27.25 -40.67 -5.74
C LEU A 68 -27.93 -41.29 -6.96
N ASN A 69 -29.16 -40.87 -7.26
CA ASN A 69 -29.82 -41.18 -8.52
C ASN A 69 -29.23 -40.37 -9.69
N GLU A 70 -29.62 -40.67 -10.94
CA GLU A 70 -29.02 -40.04 -12.13
C GLU A 70 -29.18 -38.50 -12.15
N GLU A 71 -30.38 -38.01 -11.79
CA GLU A 71 -30.69 -36.57 -11.71
C GLU A 71 -29.90 -35.88 -10.59
N GLU A 72 -29.78 -36.51 -9.43
CA GLU A 72 -28.97 -36.02 -8.30
C GLU A 72 -27.47 -35.98 -8.64
N VAL A 73 -26.98 -36.97 -9.39
CA VAL A 73 -25.59 -37.01 -9.88
C VAL A 73 -25.31 -35.85 -10.83
N GLU A 74 -26.22 -35.58 -11.77
CA GLU A 74 -26.11 -34.47 -12.71
C GLU A 74 -26.15 -33.13 -11.98
N THR A 75 -27.16 -32.92 -11.13
CA THR A 75 -27.36 -31.68 -10.36
C THR A 75 -26.17 -31.40 -9.44
N LEU A 76 -25.67 -32.40 -8.71
CA LEU A 76 -24.47 -32.25 -7.87
C LEU A 76 -23.23 -31.94 -8.71
N GLY A 77 -23.12 -32.55 -9.89
CA GLY A 77 -22.05 -32.29 -10.85
C GLY A 77 -22.01 -30.84 -11.30
N GLU A 78 -23.13 -30.35 -11.83
CA GLU A 78 -23.29 -28.97 -12.30
C GLU A 78 -23.04 -27.97 -11.18
N PHE A 79 -23.50 -28.27 -9.96
CA PHE A 79 -23.30 -27.41 -8.80
C PHE A 79 -21.82 -27.27 -8.43
N ILE A 80 -21.10 -28.39 -8.33
CA ILE A 80 -19.67 -28.42 -8.05
C ILE A 80 -18.89 -27.70 -9.16
N ASP A 81 -19.24 -27.95 -10.43
CA ASP A 81 -18.62 -27.30 -11.58
C ASP A 81 -18.85 -25.79 -11.57
N SER A 82 -20.05 -25.35 -11.18
CA SER A 82 -20.36 -23.93 -11.01
C SER A 82 -19.54 -23.28 -9.90
N ILE A 83 -19.34 -23.95 -8.76
CA ILE A 83 -18.49 -23.44 -7.66
C ILE A 83 -17.04 -23.32 -8.10
N PHE A 84 -16.48 -24.35 -8.74
CA PHE A 84 -15.09 -24.33 -9.21
C PHE A 84 -14.87 -23.31 -10.31
N SER A 85 -15.82 -23.20 -11.25
CA SER A 85 -15.78 -22.20 -12.31
C SER A 85 -15.77 -20.78 -11.71
N LEU A 86 -16.67 -20.49 -10.77
CA LEU A 86 -16.71 -19.17 -10.13
C LEU A 86 -15.43 -18.87 -9.33
N SER A 87 -14.93 -19.85 -8.57
CA SER A 87 -13.69 -19.70 -7.80
C SER A 87 -12.49 -19.39 -8.71
N ARG A 88 -12.41 -20.08 -9.86
CA ARG A 88 -11.36 -19.88 -10.87
C ARG A 88 -11.51 -18.54 -11.57
N ASN A 89 -12.71 -18.17 -11.99
CA ASN A 89 -12.98 -16.91 -12.66
C ASN A 89 -12.63 -15.73 -11.74
N ILE A 90 -13.05 -15.76 -10.47
CA ILE A 90 -12.67 -14.73 -9.50
C ILE A 90 -11.15 -14.55 -9.41
N ARG A 91 -10.39 -15.66 -9.41
CA ARG A 91 -8.94 -15.58 -9.33
C ARG A 91 -8.31 -15.05 -10.61
N ASN A 92 -8.74 -15.54 -11.77
CA ASN A 92 -8.28 -15.06 -13.06
C ASN A 92 -8.56 -13.56 -13.23
N ASP A 93 -9.80 -13.14 -12.92
CA ASP A 93 -10.19 -11.74 -12.95
C ASP A 93 -9.27 -10.94 -12.02
N LEU A 94 -9.07 -11.36 -10.77
CA LEU A 94 -8.19 -10.69 -9.82
C LEU A 94 -6.75 -10.53 -10.34
N ASP A 95 -6.18 -11.57 -10.92
CA ASP A 95 -4.82 -11.55 -11.47
C ASP A 95 -4.65 -10.45 -12.53
N ASP A 96 -5.69 -10.15 -13.32
CA ASP A 96 -5.67 -9.04 -14.29
C ASP A 96 -5.57 -7.65 -13.61
N TYR A 97 -6.04 -7.49 -12.37
CA TYR A 97 -6.03 -6.21 -11.63
C TYR A 97 -4.84 -6.04 -10.68
N ILE A 98 -4.21 -7.14 -10.26
CA ILE A 98 -3.12 -7.10 -9.27
C ILE A 98 -1.82 -7.72 -9.77
N GLY A 99 -1.77 -8.21 -11.01
CA GLY A 99 -0.57 -8.81 -11.60
C GLY A 99 0.65 -7.87 -11.59
N TRP A 100 0.44 -6.55 -11.65
CA TRP A 100 1.50 -5.54 -11.54
C TRP A 100 2.22 -5.53 -10.17
N LEU A 101 1.68 -6.22 -9.16
CA LEU A 101 2.30 -6.41 -7.85
C LEU A 101 3.25 -7.62 -7.81
N ASP A 102 3.10 -8.58 -8.73
CA ASP A 102 3.85 -9.84 -8.68
C ASP A 102 5.34 -9.60 -8.88
N GLN A 103 6.15 -10.14 -7.98
CA GLN A 103 7.61 -9.97 -7.96
C GLN A 103 8.08 -8.50 -7.99
N GLN A 104 7.22 -7.53 -7.65
CA GLN A 104 7.53 -6.10 -7.62
C GLN A 104 7.49 -5.54 -6.18
N PRO A 105 8.60 -5.60 -5.41
CA PRO A 105 8.64 -5.10 -4.04
C PRO A 105 8.21 -3.63 -3.91
N ARG A 106 8.65 -2.75 -4.81
CA ARG A 106 8.30 -1.33 -4.79
C ARG A 106 6.78 -1.12 -4.91
N ALA A 107 6.15 -1.85 -5.84
CA ALA A 107 4.71 -1.82 -6.07
C ALA A 107 3.92 -2.31 -4.85
N LEU A 108 4.36 -3.42 -4.23
CA LEU A 108 3.74 -3.97 -3.02
C LEU A 108 3.72 -2.97 -1.85
N TYR A 109 4.82 -2.26 -1.63
CA TYR A 109 4.88 -1.26 -0.56
C TYR A 109 3.96 -0.08 -0.85
N PHE A 110 4.01 0.45 -2.07
CA PHE A 110 3.16 1.54 -2.51
C PHE A 110 1.68 1.19 -2.36
N PHE A 111 1.27 0.05 -2.91
CA PHE A 111 -0.10 -0.46 -2.85
C PHE A 111 -0.62 -0.53 -1.41
N LEU A 112 0.12 -1.18 -0.51
CA LEU A 112 -0.34 -1.34 0.88
C LEU A 112 -0.43 -0.01 1.62
N VAL A 113 0.50 0.93 1.39
CA VAL A 113 0.43 2.25 2.02
C VAL A 113 -0.75 3.06 1.48
N MET A 114 -1.01 3.00 0.18
CA MET A 114 -2.16 3.67 -0.41
C MET A 114 -3.49 3.07 0.06
N ILE A 115 -3.62 1.74 0.12
CA ILE A 115 -4.81 1.07 0.67
C ILE A 115 -5.06 1.50 2.12
N ARG A 116 -4.01 1.60 2.95
CA ARG A 116 -4.18 2.13 4.33
C ARG A 116 -4.70 3.56 4.35
N ALA A 117 -4.21 4.41 3.45
CA ALA A 117 -4.68 5.80 3.34
C ALA A 117 -6.15 5.84 2.93
N ILE A 118 -6.51 5.06 1.91
CA ILE A 118 -7.87 4.90 1.39
C ILE A 118 -8.83 4.47 2.50
N CYS A 119 -8.53 3.38 3.21
CA CYS A 119 -9.40 2.87 4.27
C CYS A 119 -9.55 3.85 5.45
N LYS A 120 -8.49 4.60 5.78
CA LYS A 120 -8.56 5.62 6.84
C LYS A 120 -9.45 6.80 6.49
N ASN A 121 -9.51 7.18 5.21
CA ASN A 121 -10.28 8.33 4.73
C ASN A 121 -11.64 7.95 4.13
N ASP A 122 -11.94 6.65 4.07
CA ASP A 122 -13.13 6.08 3.45
C ASP A 122 -13.43 6.58 2.02
N SER A 123 -12.38 6.67 1.19
CA SER A 123 -12.49 7.21 -0.16
C SER A 123 -12.19 6.18 -1.23
N ASN A 124 -13.05 6.12 -2.25
CA ASN A 124 -12.97 5.17 -3.36
C ASN A 124 -12.44 5.84 -4.64
N HIS A 125 -12.00 7.09 -4.56
CA HIS A 125 -11.56 7.87 -5.71
C HIS A 125 -10.12 8.30 -5.53
N ILE A 126 -9.31 8.01 -6.54
CA ILE A 126 -7.88 8.32 -6.55
C ILE A 126 -7.60 9.20 -7.77
N CYS A 127 -7.15 10.43 -7.53
CA CYS A 127 -6.66 11.32 -8.58
C CYS A 127 -5.23 11.77 -8.26
N TYR A 128 -4.43 12.08 -9.28
CA TYR A 128 -3.08 12.62 -9.10
C TYR A 128 -3.07 14.13 -9.35
N PRO A 129 -2.44 14.96 -8.49
CA PRO A 129 -1.88 14.59 -7.20
C PRO A 129 -2.98 14.26 -6.19
N VAL A 130 -2.70 13.29 -5.33
CA VAL A 130 -3.65 12.74 -4.37
C VAL A 130 -3.70 13.64 -3.13
N ILE A 131 -4.51 14.69 -3.19
CA ILE A 131 -4.58 15.73 -2.15
C ILE A 131 -5.58 15.40 -1.03
N ASP A 132 -6.54 14.52 -1.27
CA ASP A 132 -7.64 14.23 -0.35
C ASP A 132 -7.34 13.10 0.66
N PHE A 133 -6.17 12.44 0.57
CA PHE A 133 -5.80 11.41 1.55
C PHE A 133 -5.01 11.99 2.72
N SER A 134 -5.62 11.97 3.90
CA SER A 134 -4.93 12.20 5.16
C SER A 134 -4.38 10.89 5.73
N PHE A 135 -3.08 10.86 6.04
CA PHE A 135 -2.51 9.77 6.84
C PHE A 135 -2.67 10.01 8.35
N LYS A 136 -3.12 11.21 8.76
CA LYS A 136 -3.42 11.53 10.17
C LYS A 136 -4.63 10.70 10.62
N GLU A 137 -4.70 10.37 11.90
CA GLU A 137 -5.90 9.76 12.48
C GLU A 137 -7.13 10.59 12.10
N ALA A 138 -8.20 9.91 11.69
CA ALA A 138 -9.49 10.57 11.47
C ALA A 138 -9.80 11.38 12.72
N LYS A 139 -9.87 12.71 12.58
CA LYS A 139 -10.40 13.53 13.66
C LYS A 139 -11.78 12.96 13.96
N LYS A 140 -12.06 12.66 15.23
CA LYS A 140 -13.44 12.44 15.68
C LYS A 140 -14.28 13.56 15.06
N PRO A 141 -15.47 13.27 14.52
CA PRO A 141 -16.28 14.29 13.89
C PRO A 141 -16.50 15.39 14.92
N SER A 142 -15.77 16.49 14.76
CA SER A 142 -16.01 17.71 15.50
C SER A 142 -17.04 18.45 14.67
N ASP A 143 -18.24 18.56 15.23
CA ASP A 143 -19.33 19.39 14.73
C ASP A 143 -18.88 20.85 14.65
N THR A 144 -18.15 21.21 13.58
CA THR A 144 -17.91 22.57 13.04
C THR A 144 -16.73 22.48 12.08
N ASP A 145 -16.97 22.44 10.77
CA ASP A 145 -17.14 23.65 9.97
C ASP A 145 -17.13 23.33 8.46
N ILE A 146 -18.16 23.85 7.81
CA ILE A 146 -18.40 23.84 6.37
C ILE A 146 -17.39 24.77 5.67
N LYS A 147 -16.86 24.36 4.50
CA LYS A 147 -16.84 25.16 3.24
C LYS A 147 -16.05 24.50 2.10
N GLN A 148 -16.78 24.23 1.00
CA GLN A 148 -16.45 24.30 -0.44
C GLN A 148 -17.03 23.07 -1.16
N SER A 149 -17.75 23.12 -2.27
CA SER A 149 -18.53 24.14 -2.99
C SER A 149 -19.40 23.37 -4.01
N THR A 150 -20.72 23.63 -4.06
CA THR A 150 -21.64 23.57 -5.23
C THR A 150 -21.30 22.59 -6.37
N ASN A 151 -22.08 21.54 -6.70
CA ASN A 151 -23.53 21.49 -6.89
C ASN A 151 -24.09 20.10 -6.55
N SER A 152 -25.01 20.08 -5.59
CA SER A 152 -25.87 18.97 -5.26
C SER A 152 -27.10 18.98 -6.16
N LEU A 153 -27.32 17.90 -6.90
CA LEU A 153 -28.66 17.45 -7.23
C LEU A 153 -29.00 16.30 -6.28
N LYS A 154 -29.77 16.69 -5.26
CA LYS A 154 -30.54 15.85 -4.35
C LYS A 154 -31.32 14.79 -5.12
N ILE A 155 -30.82 13.57 -5.15
CA ILE A 155 -31.64 12.39 -5.35
C ILE A 155 -31.07 11.30 -4.43
N ILE A 156 -31.84 11.03 -3.37
CA ILE A 156 -31.78 9.89 -2.44
C ILE A 156 -30.86 10.10 -1.22
N GLU A 157 -31.41 10.89 -0.30
CA GLU A 157 -31.21 10.80 1.15
C GLU A 157 -31.92 9.57 1.78
N ASP A 158 -32.44 8.63 0.98
CA ASP A 158 -33.09 7.41 1.47
C ASP A 158 -32.16 6.19 1.37
N MET A 159 -31.34 6.02 2.40
CA MET A 159 -30.81 4.75 2.96
C MET A 159 -29.67 5.14 3.90
N GLY A 160 -30.02 5.63 5.08
CA GLY A 160 -29.09 5.70 6.21
C GLY A 160 -28.77 4.29 6.69
N ASP A 161 -27.90 3.59 5.96
CA ASP A 161 -27.30 2.29 6.28
C ASP A 161 -26.59 1.80 4.99
N LEU A 162 -25.34 1.33 4.93
CA LEU A 162 -24.55 0.59 5.89
C LEU A 162 -23.07 0.65 5.45
N LEU A 163 -22.18 0.88 6.42
CA LEU A 163 -20.73 0.64 6.36
C LEU A 163 -19.92 1.55 5.41
N SER A 164 -18.74 1.94 5.89
CA SER A 164 -17.77 2.72 5.12
C SER A 164 -17.50 2.04 3.77
N LYS A 165 -17.46 2.82 2.70
CA LYS A 165 -17.35 2.33 1.31
C LYS A 165 -16.08 1.53 1.01
N THR A 166 -15.12 1.53 1.94
CA THR A 166 -13.86 0.78 1.86
C THR A 166 -13.61 -0.15 3.06
N LYS A 167 -14.58 -0.30 3.98
CA LYS A 167 -14.42 -1.14 5.19
C LYS A 167 -14.08 -2.59 4.85
N HIS A 168 -14.58 -3.11 3.73
CA HIS A 168 -14.27 -4.46 3.25
C HIS A 168 -12.79 -4.64 2.89
N LEU A 169 -12.05 -3.56 2.64
CA LEU A 169 -10.59 -3.58 2.39
C LEU A 169 -9.75 -3.56 3.68
N ASN A 170 -10.35 -3.34 4.85
CA ASN A 170 -9.64 -3.32 6.13
C ASN A 170 -8.73 -4.53 6.40
N PRO A 171 -9.06 -5.77 5.98
CA PRO A 171 -8.14 -6.89 6.13
C PRO A 171 -6.76 -6.65 5.50
N LEU A 172 -6.68 -5.86 4.42
CA LEU A 172 -5.41 -5.52 3.75
C LEU A 172 -4.52 -4.59 4.58
N ILE A 173 -5.09 -3.75 5.44
CA ILE A 173 -4.35 -2.80 6.31
C ILE A 173 -3.36 -3.54 7.20
N ASN A 174 -3.74 -4.74 7.65
CA ASN A 174 -2.98 -5.60 8.55
C ASN A 174 -1.78 -6.28 7.87
N ILE A 175 -1.72 -6.26 6.54
CA ILE A 175 -0.57 -6.79 5.79
C ILE A 175 0.54 -5.75 5.84
N CYS A 176 1.70 -6.14 6.37
CA CYS A 176 2.87 -5.28 6.45
C CYS A 176 4.05 -5.94 5.73
N PRO A 177 4.59 -5.36 4.65
CA PRO A 177 5.64 -6.00 3.86
C PRO A 177 6.97 -6.15 4.63
N ASN A 178 7.16 -5.32 5.66
CA ASN A 178 8.31 -5.41 6.56
C ASN A 178 8.27 -6.65 7.46
N LYS A 179 7.07 -7.18 7.78
CA LYS A 179 6.87 -8.33 8.68
C LYS A 179 6.39 -9.60 7.98
N THR A 180 5.73 -9.45 6.84
CA THR A 180 4.98 -10.54 6.20
C THR A 180 5.88 -11.28 5.20
N PRO A 181 6.24 -12.55 5.46
CA PRO A 181 6.83 -13.38 4.41
C PRO A 181 5.79 -13.60 3.29
N SER A 182 6.23 -13.61 2.03
CA SER A 182 5.37 -13.77 0.85
C SER A 182 4.18 -12.79 0.81
N THR A 183 4.47 -11.49 0.87
CA THR A 183 3.46 -10.41 0.92
C THR A 183 2.45 -10.48 -0.24
N TYR A 184 2.92 -10.75 -1.46
CA TYR A 184 2.06 -10.88 -2.64
C TYR A 184 0.97 -11.93 -2.45
N ASN A 185 1.33 -13.17 -2.10
CA ASN A 185 0.37 -14.25 -1.85
C ASN A 185 -0.65 -13.89 -0.78
N LYS A 186 -0.24 -13.15 0.26
CA LYS A 186 -1.17 -12.70 1.30
C LYS A 186 -2.15 -11.67 0.76
N ILE A 187 -1.72 -10.74 -0.09
CA ILE A 187 -2.59 -9.77 -0.76
C ILE A 187 -3.60 -10.50 -1.65
N VAL A 188 -3.12 -11.39 -2.53
CA VAL A 188 -3.98 -12.16 -3.45
C VAL A 188 -5.05 -12.93 -2.69
N ASN A 189 -4.66 -13.73 -1.69
CA ASN A 189 -5.62 -14.52 -0.91
C ASN A 189 -6.61 -13.63 -0.15
N THR A 190 -6.16 -12.48 0.38
CA THR A 190 -7.04 -11.55 1.09
C THR A 190 -8.03 -10.89 0.13
N LEU A 191 -7.58 -10.46 -1.05
CA LEU A 191 -8.44 -9.85 -2.07
C LEU A 191 -9.43 -10.87 -2.64
N GLU A 192 -9.01 -12.10 -2.89
CA GLU A 192 -9.92 -13.18 -3.30
C GLU A 192 -11.04 -13.39 -2.30
N PHE A 193 -10.69 -13.45 -1.01
CA PHE A 193 -11.68 -13.58 0.04
C PHE A 193 -12.64 -12.39 0.04
N ILE A 194 -12.12 -11.16 -0.04
CA ILE A 194 -12.93 -9.93 -0.09
C ILE A 194 -13.87 -9.95 -1.29
N VAL A 195 -13.36 -10.13 -2.50
CA VAL A 195 -14.11 -10.10 -3.77
C VAL A 195 -15.19 -11.18 -3.79
N THR A 196 -14.90 -12.35 -3.22
CA THR A 196 -15.87 -13.44 -3.09
C THR A 196 -16.99 -13.08 -2.12
N SER A 197 -16.71 -12.31 -1.07
CA SER A 197 -17.63 -12.02 0.05
C SER A 197 -18.49 -10.77 -0.14
N ILE A 198 -18.17 -9.91 -1.11
CA ILE A 198 -18.88 -8.64 -1.35
C ILE A 198 -19.85 -8.73 -2.53
N SER A 199 -20.80 -7.79 -2.59
CA SER A 199 -21.75 -7.71 -3.69
C SER A 199 -21.07 -7.41 -5.04
N SER A 200 -21.73 -7.74 -6.16
CA SER A 200 -21.22 -7.44 -7.50
C SER A 200 -20.87 -5.94 -7.67
N ARG A 201 -21.72 -5.05 -7.16
CA ARG A 201 -21.49 -3.61 -7.23
C ARG A 201 -20.27 -3.15 -6.44
N GLU A 202 -20.01 -3.74 -5.28
CA GLU A 202 -18.81 -3.45 -4.47
C GLU A 202 -17.55 -4.05 -5.10
N ARG A 203 -17.70 -5.20 -5.75
CA ARG A 203 -16.63 -5.85 -6.53
C ARG A 203 -16.17 -4.97 -7.68
N ASP A 204 -17.09 -4.48 -8.52
CA ASP A 204 -16.77 -3.59 -9.65
C ASP A 204 -16.01 -2.35 -9.17
N ARG A 205 -16.49 -1.72 -8.08
CA ARG A 205 -15.80 -0.58 -7.46
C ARG A 205 -14.41 -0.92 -6.92
N THR A 206 -14.23 -2.13 -6.41
CA THR A 206 -12.93 -2.60 -5.92
C THR A 206 -11.98 -2.77 -7.09
N TYR A 207 -12.44 -3.33 -8.20
CA TYR A 207 -11.66 -3.45 -9.43
C TYR A 207 -11.27 -2.09 -10.02
N ASP A 208 -12.20 -1.15 -10.11
CA ASP A 208 -11.90 0.23 -10.53
C ASP A 208 -10.80 0.86 -9.66
N LEU A 209 -10.90 0.69 -8.34
CA LEU A 209 -9.89 1.19 -7.38
C LEU A 209 -8.51 0.56 -7.62
N LEU A 210 -8.46 -0.75 -7.89
CA LEU A 210 -7.20 -1.45 -8.17
C LEU A 210 -6.55 -0.93 -9.46
N GLN A 211 -7.33 -0.68 -10.52
CA GLN A 211 -6.81 -0.08 -11.75
C GLN A 211 -6.32 1.36 -11.52
N ASP A 212 -7.04 2.15 -10.74
CA ASP A 212 -6.64 3.52 -10.45
C ASP A 212 -5.34 3.56 -9.63
N LEU A 213 -5.15 2.62 -8.70
CA LEU A 213 -3.88 2.43 -7.98
C LEU A 213 -2.74 2.06 -8.93
N GLU A 214 -2.98 1.17 -9.89
CA GLU A 214 -1.98 0.81 -10.90
C GLU A 214 -1.59 2.01 -11.77
N LYS A 215 -2.57 2.73 -12.31
CA LYS A 215 -2.34 3.94 -13.13
C LYS A 215 -1.56 5.00 -12.35
N LEU A 216 -1.92 5.20 -11.09
CA LEU A 216 -1.22 6.10 -10.19
C LEU A 216 0.23 5.64 -9.97
N TYR A 217 0.43 4.35 -9.66
CA TYR A 217 1.76 3.77 -9.47
C TYR A 217 2.62 3.95 -10.72
N ASN A 218 2.08 3.65 -11.91
CA ASN A 218 2.78 3.82 -13.19
C ASN A 218 3.18 5.28 -13.45
N THR A 219 2.36 6.24 -13.01
CA THR A 219 2.68 7.67 -13.10
C THR A 219 3.84 8.04 -12.18
N VAL A 220 3.80 7.58 -10.93
CA VAL A 220 4.84 7.82 -9.93
C VAL A 220 6.16 7.13 -10.30
N TYR A 221 6.07 5.88 -10.76
CA TYR A 221 7.20 5.06 -11.17
C TYR A 221 8.06 5.76 -12.21
N LYS A 222 7.43 6.40 -13.20
CA LYS A 222 8.09 7.15 -14.27
C LYS A 222 8.69 8.49 -13.81
N LYS A 223 8.14 9.09 -12.74
CA LYS A 223 8.58 10.40 -12.24
C LYS A 223 9.79 10.32 -11.31
N ILE A 224 9.86 9.29 -10.47
CA ILE A 224 10.97 9.12 -9.54
C ILE A 224 12.22 8.64 -10.28
N ASN A 225 13.29 9.44 -10.22
CA ASN A 225 14.59 9.04 -10.75
C ASN A 225 15.32 8.13 -9.76
N THR A 226 15.20 6.81 -9.97
CA THR A 226 15.86 5.77 -9.15
C THR A 226 17.37 5.70 -9.34
N ASN A 227 17.96 6.44 -10.28
CA ASN A 227 19.42 6.51 -10.46
C ASN A 227 20.11 7.44 -9.44
N LYS A 228 19.34 8.18 -8.63
CA LYS A 228 19.90 9.03 -7.56
C LYS A 228 20.60 8.17 -6.49
N ASN A 229 21.70 8.68 -5.93
CA ASN A 229 22.53 7.98 -4.93
C ASN A 229 21.73 7.43 -3.74
N VAL A 230 20.69 8.14 -3.31
CA VAL A 230 19.80 7.74 -2.21
C VAL A 230 19.16 6.36 -2.41
N PHE A 231 18.99 5.93 -3.67
CA PHE A 231 18.42 4.63 -4.02
C PHE A 231 19.47 3.59 -4.46
N GLN A 232 20.62 4.05 -4.96
CA GLN A 232 21.69 3.18 -5.50
C GLN A 232 22.74 2.78 -4.47
N THR A 233 22.83 3.50 -3.34
CA THR A 233 23.86 3.21 -2.33
C THR A 233 23.78 1.76 -1.81
N SER A 234 24.93 1.17 -1.53
CA SER A 234 25.06 -0.13 -0.84
C SER A 234 25.49 0.03 0.62
N ASN A 235 25.68 1.26 1.10
CA ASN A 235 26.12 1.54 2.46
C ASN A 235 24.97 1.33 3.46
N SER A 236 24.96 0.17 4.14
CA SER A 236 23.92 -0.22 5.10
C SER A 236 23.72 0.76 6.26
N ASN A 237 24.80 1.38 6.76
CA ASN A 237 24.71 2.36 7.84
C ASN A 237 24.01 3.64 7.39
N LEU A 238 24.32 4.11 6.18
CA LEU A 238 23.70 5.29 5.59
C LEU A 238 22.23 5.02 5.26
N ILE A 239 21.91 3.84 4.72
CA ILE A 239 20.54 3.38 4.47
C ILE A 239 19.75 3.35 5.78
N SER A 240 20.28 2.69 6.82
CA SER A 240 19.61 2.55 8.11
C SER A 240 19.37 3.91 8.79
N TRP A 241 20.36 4.80 8.75
CA TRP A 241 20.21 6.17 9.25
C TRP A 241 19.09 6.92 8.51
N TYR A 242 19.10 6.89 7.17
CA TYR A 242 18.15 7.63 6.38
C TYR A 242 16.74 7.06 6.51
N TYR A 243 16.62 5.74 6.53
CA TYR A 243 15.39 5.02 6.83
C TYR A 243 14.79 5.46 8.17
N ARG A 244 15.59 5.45 9.25
CA ARG A 244 15.14 5.90 10.58
C ARG A 244 14.72 7.37 10.59
N SER A 245 15.47 8.22 9.87
CA SER A 245 15.13 9.62 9.72
C SER A 245 13.78 9.82 9.03
N LEU A 246 13.58 9.19 7.87
CA LEU A 246 12.35 9.35 7.11
C LEU A 246 11.14 8.73 7.80
N THR A 247 11.29 7.57 8.46
CA THR A 247 10.19 6.96 9.21
C THR A 247 9.78 7.80 10.43
N LYS A 248 10.71 8.57 11.02
CA LYS A 248 10.41 9.56 12.04
C LYS A 248 9.67 10.79 11.47
N ASP A 249 10.06 11.25 10.29
CA ASP A 249 9.46 12.41 9.64
C ASP A 249 8.07 12.09 9.04
N PHE A 250 7.84 10.83 8.64
CA PHE A 250 6.62 10.34 7.99
C PHE A 250 6.02 9.11 8.71
N PRO A 251 5.68 9.20 10.01
CA PRO A 251 5.20 8.06 10.79
C PRO A 251 3.83 7.54 10.32
N ALA A 252 3.06 8.41 9.66
CA ALA A 252 1.68 8.19 9.30
C ALA A 252 1.48 7.12 8.20
N LEU A 253 2.55 6.74 7.49
CA LEU A 253 2.56 5.69 6.46
C LEU A 253 2.36 4.27 7.03
N GLY A 254 2.53 4.10 8.35
CA GLY A 254 2.19 2.86 9.06
C GLY A 254 3.05 1.64 8.68
N LEU A 255 4.23 1.84 8.11
CA LEU A 255 5.19 0.77 7.85
C LEU A 255 5.91 0.42 9.15
N SER A 256 5.92 -0.86 9.54
CA SER A 256 6.64 -1.31 10.74
C SER A 256 8.15 -1.16 10.59
N VAL A 257 8.85 -0.93 11.69
CA VAL A 257 10.32 -0.86 11.70
C VAL A 257 10.94 -2.20 11.25
N THR A 258 12.04 -2.17 10.50
CA THR A 258 12.79 -3.36 10.08
C THR A 258 14.30 -3.10 10.09
N GLU A 259 15.07 -4.13 10.43
CA GLU A 259 16.54 -4.12 10.38
C GLU A 259 17.09 -4.70 9.07
N ASN A 260 16.23 -5.23 8.20
CA ASN A 260 16.65 -5.75 6.90
C ASN A 260 16.89 -4.59 5.92
N THR A 261 18.13 -4.46 5.43
CA THR A 261 18.56 -3.37 4.54
C THR A 261 17.73 -3.26 3.26
N ASP A 262 17.35 -4.36 2.63
CA ASP A 262 16.57 -4.32 1.39
C ASP A 262 15.16 -3.79 1.66
N LYS A 263 14.53 -4.23 2.75
CA LYS A 263 13.23 -3.71 3.20
C LYS A 263 13.31 -2.23 3.60
N GLN A 264 14.43 -1.80 4.19
CA GLN A 264 14.68 -0.38 4.45
C GLN A 264 14.75 0.43 3.16
N LYS A 265 15.47 -0.04 2.14
CA LYS A 265 15.52 0.59 0.80
C LYS A 265 14.14 0.69 0.16
N GLN A 266 13.35 -0.40 0.19
CA GLN A 266 11.99 -0.39 -0.33
C GLN A 266 11.08 0.58 0.43
N THR A 267 11.26 0.69 1.76
CA THR A 267 10.54 1.69 2.56
C THR A 267 10.93 3.11 2.15
N ILE A 268 12.22 3.41 2.02
CA ILE A 268 12.69 4.74 1.57
C ILE A 268 12.08 5.08 0.22
N LEU A 269 12.14 4.16 -0.75
CA LEU A 269 11.59 4.39 -2.08
C LEU A 269 10.07 4.58 -2.05
N CYS A 270 9.35 3.77 -1.26
CA CYS A 270 7.91 3.92 -1.06
C CYS A 270 7.54 5.29 -0.46
N ILE A 271 8.36 5.84 0.45
CA ILE A 271 8.13 7.19 0.99
C ILE A 271 8.18 8.22 -0.14
N PHE A 272 9.18 8.15 -1.01
CA PHE A 272 9.27 9.03 -2.18
C PHE A 272 8.11 8.81 -3.14
N ASP A 273 7.70 7.57 -3.39
CA ASP A 273 6.57 7.24 -4.25
C ASP A 273 5.27 7.85 -3.73
N VAL A 274 4.99 7.69 -2.44
CA VAL A 274 3.79 8.26 -1.81
C VAL A 274 3.83 9.78 -1.81
N LEU A 275 4.96 10.39 -1.46
CA LEU A 275 5.12 11.84 -1.52
C LEU A 275 4.92 12.37 -2.95
N CYS A 276 5.40 11.65 -3.95
CA CYS A 276 5.17 11.99 -5.35
C CYS A 276 3.70 11.90 -5.72
N ALA A 277 3.02 10.84 -5.26
CA ALA A 277 1.60 10.61 -5.48
C ALA A 277 0.74 11.72 -4.85
N THR A 278 1.06 12.15 -3.64
CA THR A 278 0.17 12.98 -2.80
C THR A 278 0.50 14.46 -2.79
N THR A 279 1.53 14.89 -3.52
CA THR A 279 2.01 16.28 -3.49
C THR A 279 1.94 16.90 -4.87
N GLU A 280 1.54 18.17 -4.94
CA GLU A 280 1.56 18.96 -6.17
C GLU A 280 2.93 18.88 -6.86
N PRO A 281 3.02 18.72 -8.20
CA PRO A 281 4.28 18.42 -8.89
C PRO A 281 5.42 19.39 -8.55
N ASN A 282 5.15 20.70 -8.56
CA ASN A 282 6.15 21.72 -8.26
C ASN A 282 6.64 21.70 -6.81
N GLN A 283 5.76 21.32 -5.88
CA GLN A 283 6.11 21.17 -4.46
C GLN A 283 6.89 19.88 -4.25
N PHE A 284 6.51 18.80 -4.94
CA PHE A 284 7.22 17.53 -4.89
C PHE A 284 8.67 17.68 -5.37
N THR A 285 8.93 18.37 -6.49
CA THR A 285 10.31 18.58 -6.98
C THR A 285 11.20 19.26 -5.94
N LYS A 286 10.67 20.28 -5.24
CA LYS A 286 11.41 20.97 -4.16
C LYS A 286 11.64 20.06 -2.96
N LEU A 287 10.62 19.30 -2.56
CA LEU A 287 10.71 18.34 -1.47
C LEU A 287 11.73 17.23 -1.76
N GLU A 288 11.66 16.66 -2.95
CA GLU A 288 12.56 15.61 -3.44
C GLU A 288 14.01 16.10 -3.40
N ALA A 289 14.30 17.27 -3.95
CA ALA A 289 15.64 17.87 -3.94
C ALA A 289 16.17 18.03 -2.51
N ARG A 290 15.35 18.57 -1.60
CA ARG A 290 15.71 18.72 -0.17
C ARG A 290 16.01 17.38 0.49
N LEU A 291 15.17 16.37 0.27
CA LEU A 291 15.34 15.04 0.84
C LEU A 291 16.60 14.35 0.31
N THR A 292 16.88 14.48 -1.00
CA THR A 292 18.09 13.90 -1.62
C THR A 292 19.37 14.62 -1.18
N GLU A 293 19.33 15.94 -1.01
CA GLU A 293 20.48 16.72 -0.55
C GLU A 293 20.80 16.40 0.92
N ARG A 294 19.78 16.20 1.77
CA ARG A 294 19.99 15.74 3.15
C ARG A 294 20.73 14.40 3.20
N PHE A 295 20.37 13.46 2.32
CA PHE A 295 21.07 12.19 2.19
C PHE A 295 22.52 12.40 1.74
N GLY A 296 22.75 13.20 0.69
CA GLY A 296 24.09 13.46 0.15
C GLY A 296 25.02 14.16 1.14
N ARG A 297 24.51 15.07 1.99
CA ARG A 297 25.29 15.66 3.09
C ARG A 297 25.77 14.60 4.07
N LYS A 298 24.88 13.69 4.48
CA LYS A 298 25.26 12.62 5.42
C LYS A 298 26.26 11.65 4.82
N GLU A 299 26.11 11.34 3.53
CA GLU A 299 27.07 10.52 2.79
C GLU A 299 28.46 11.15 2.80
N ARG A 300 28.56 12.45 2.50
CA ARG A 300 29.83 13.20 2.54
C ARG A 300 30.46 13.22 3.93
N GLU A 301 29.68 13.45 4.98
CA GLU A 301 30.16 13.39 6.37
C GLU A 301 30.78 12.03 6.72
N LEU A 302 30.11 10.94 6.34
CA LEU A 302 30.60 9.59 6.62
C LEU A 302 31.86 9.24 5.82
N ASN A 303 31.98 9.74 4.58
CA ASN A 303 33.16 9.52 3.76
C ASN A 303 34.36 10.35 4.26
N GLN A 304 34.15 11.60 4.68
CA GLN A 304 35.17 12.43 5.33
C GLN A 304 35.72 11.79 6.61
N SER A 305 34.91 11.01 7.33
CA SER A 305 35.35 10.28 8.52
C SER A 305 36.24 9.05 8.26
N LYS A 306 36.30 8.56 7.01
CA LYS A 306 37.21 7.46 6.61
C LYS A 306 38.57 7.95 6.12
N ASP A 307 38.66 9.21 5.68
CA ASP A 307 39.91 9.86 5.28
C ASP A 307 40.57 10.62 6.44
N THR A 308 40.75 9.96 7.59
CA THR A 308 41.74 10.43 8.58
C THR A 308 43.15 10.08 8.13
N LYS A 309 43.57 10.64 6.99
CA LYS A 309 44.96 10.93 6.63
C LYS A 309 45.08 11.70 5.30
N THR A 310 44.33 12.79 5.07
CA THR A 310 44.89 14.01 4.44
C THR A 310 43.90 15.18 4.40
N SER A 311 44.42 16.34 4.81
CA SER A 311 43.93 17.72 4.62
C SER A 311 42.50 18.09 5.02
N LYS A 312 42.43 19.04 5.97
CA LYS A 312 41.40 20.08 6.06
C LYS A 312 41.07 20.62 4.66
N GLU A 313 40.04 20.11 4.01
CA GLU A 313 39.35 20.89 2.99
C GLU A 313 38.53 21.94 3.73
N GLU A 314 39.13 23.12 3.90
CA GLU A 314 38.38 24.35 4.15
C GLU A 314 37.20 24.37 3.17
N LYS A 315 35.96 24.47 3.68
CA LYS A 315 34.81 24.92 2.89
C LYS A 315 35.22 26.24 2.20
N THR A 316 35.73 26.14 0.99
CA THR A 316 36.24 27.28 0.25
C THR A 316 35.05 27.79 -0.53
N LEU A 317 34.52 28.93 -0.10
CA LEU A 317 33.61 29.73 -0.91
C LEU A 317 34.35 30.04 -2.22
N THR A 318 33.99 29.36 -3.31
CA THR A 318 34.56 29.59 -4.64
C THR A 318 33.76 30.68 -5.33
N PHE A 319 34.22 31.93 -5.16
CA PHE A 319 33.77 33.05 -5.98
C PHE A 319 34.72 33.23 -7.17
N SER A 320 34.20 33.65 -8.32
CA SER A 320 35.05 34.10 -9.43
C SER A 320 35.83 35.36 -9.01
N GLU A 321 36.94 35.67 -9.69
CA GLU A 321 37.67 36.93 -9.43
C GLU A 321 36.79 38.18 -9.63
N ALA A 322 35.85 38.12 -10.57
CA ALA A 322 34.87 39.19 -10.79
C ALA A 322 33.90 39.32 -9.61
N ASP A 323 33.48 38.21 -9.02
CA ASP A 323 32.59 38.22 -7.85
C ASP A 323 33.35 38.65 -6.59
N TRP A 324 34.64 38.31 -6.46
CA TRP A 324 35.49 38.85 -5.40
C TRP A 324 35.67 40.37 -5.50
N ALA A 325 35.83 40.91 -6.71
CA ALA A 325 35.92 42.34 -6.92
C ALA A 325 34.63 43.06 -6.49
N LYS A 326 33.46 42.51 -6.85
CA LYS A 326 32.14 43.01 -6.40
C LYS A 326 31.99 42.94 -4.89
N LEU A 327 32.35 41.81 -4.27
CA LEU A 327 32.29 41.62 -2.83
C LEU A 327 33.22 42.59 -2.08
N SER A 328 34.42 42.84 -2.61
CA SER A 328 35.35 43.82 -2.04
C SER A 328 34.81 45.24 -2.15
N GLN A 329 34.15 45.60 -3.26
CA GLN A 329 33.49 46.89 -3.42
C GLN A 329 32.33 47.07 -2.43
N ILE A 330 31.49 46.04 -2.24
CA ILE A 330 30.36 46.05 -1.30
C ILE A 330 30.86 46.13 0.15
N ALA A 331 31.96 45.43 0.48
CA ALA A 331 32.53 45.38 1.82
C ALA A 331 33.45 46.57 2.17
N GLY A 332 33.55 47.58 1.31
CA GLY A 332 34.38 48.78 1.55
C GLY A 332 35.88 48.52 1.44
N SER A 333 36.31 47.83 0.38
CA SER A 333 37.72 47.52 0.08
C SER A 333 38.41 46.64 1.12
N GLN A 334 37.65 45.84 1.86
CA GLN A 334 38.21 44.82 2.75
C GLN A 334 38.94 43.72 1.97
N SER A 335 39.96 43.13 2.60
CA SER A 335 40.72 42.05 1.98
C SER A 335 39.87 40.79 1.82
N LYS A 336 40.19 39.94 0.83
CA LYS A 336 39.47 38.68 0.58
C LYS A 336 39.35 37.82 1.85
N SER A 337 40.38 37.81 2.71
CA SER A 337 40.39 37.05 3.96
C SER A 337 39.39 37.59 5.00
N GLN A 338 39.26 38.92 5.12
CA GLN A 338 38.28 39.56 6.02
C GLN A 338 36.84 39.28 5.59
N ILE A 339 36.57 39.36 4.29
CA ILE A 339 35.25 39.07 3.72
C ILE A 339 34.89 37.59 3.95
N LYS A 340 35.85 36.67 3.72
CA LYS A 340 35.66 35.23 3.97
C LYS A 340 35.36 34.93 5.44
N ALA A 341 36.05 35.59 6.38
CA ALA A 341 35.81 35.42 7.81
C ALA A 341 34.40 35.88 8.21
N LYS A 342 33.95 37.04 7.71
CA LYS A 342 32.64 37.60 8.05
C LYS A 342 31.47 36.84 7.42
N LEU A 343 31.63 36.36 6.18
CA LEU A 343 30.65 35.47 5.54
C LEU A 343 30.48 34.16 6.33
N LYS A 344 31.59 33.61 6.84
CA LYS A 344 31.55 32.40 7.66
C LYS A 344 30.79 32.63 8.96
N GLU A 345 31.05 33.74 9.65
CA GLU A 345 30.34 34.12 10.87
C GLU A 345 28.83 34.28 10.63
N LEU A 346 28.42 34.93 9.53
CA LEU A 346 27.00 35.08 9.17
C LEU A 346 26.33 33.73 8.88
N ILE A 347 26.99 32.86 8.12
CA ILE A 347 26.49 31.50 7.83
C ILE A 347 26.35 30.71 9.13
N ASP A 348 27.34 30.77 10.02
CA ASP A 348 27.33 30.04 11.29
C ASP A 348 26.19 30.56 12.21
N ASN A 349 25.97 31.88 12.27
CA ASN A 349 24.87 32.48 13.02
C ASN A 349 23.48 32.13 12.45
N GLU A 350 23.34 32.11 11.13
CA GLU A 350 22.07 31.79 10.47
C GLU A 350 21.73 30.30 10.61
N LEU A 351 22.74 29.42 10.57
CA LEU A 351 22.56 28.00 10.87
C LEU A 351 22.14 27.75 12.34
N LEU A 352 22.69 28.50 13.29
CA LEU A 352 22.27 28.44 14.71
C LEU A 352 20.83 28.94 14.92
N SER A 353 20.38 29.91 14.12
CA SER A 353 19.01 30.45 14.20
C SER A 353 17.91 29.54 13.62
N ILE A 354 18.30 28.51 12.85
CA ILE A 354 17.38 27.53 12.25
C ILE A 354 17.13 26.33 13.20
N GLU A 355 17.91 26.18 14.26
CA GLU A 355 17.80 25.10 15.26
C GLU A 355 17.03 25.49 16.56
N LEU A 356 16.44 26.69 16.61
CA LEU A 356 15.48 27.17 17.62
C LEU A 356 14.10 27.33 16.99
#